data_AF-A0ABD0LN63-F1
#
_entry.id   AF-A0ABD0LN63-F1
#
_cell.length_a   1.000
_cell.length_b   1.000
_cell.length_c   1.000
_cell.angle_alpha   90.00
_cell.angle_beta   90.00
_cell.angle_gamma   90.00
#
_symmetry.space_group_name_H-M   'P 1'
#
loop_
_entity.id
_entity.type
_entity.pdbx_description
1 polymer ?
#
loop_
_entity_poly.entity_id
_entity_poly.type
_entity_poly.pdbx_seq_one_letter_code
_entity_poly.pdbx_strand_id
1 'polypeptide(L)'
;MEAVLEESCKSSAGMKVAADGTIRLPAGCELLTKLYANHGVRIRMVRRQKIPTVRQLIDQLSRKHDQMLADELEARFRPRSR
;
A
#
# COMPACT_ATOMS: atom_id res chain seq x y z
N MET A 1 26.49 16.72 -12.61
CA MET A 1 25.17 16.69 -11.97
C MET A 1 25.19 15.50 -11.02
N GLU A 2 25.99 15.59 -9.97
CA GLU A 2 25.71 16.24 -8.67
C GLU A 2 24.74 15.43 -7.81
N ALA A 3 25.22 15.16 -6.60
CA ALA A 3 24.69 14.31 -5.56
C ALA A 3 23.46 14.91 -4.88
N VAL A 4 22.46 14.07 -4.55
CA VAL A 4 21.63 14.22 -3.33
C VAL A 4 20.99 12.87 -2.99
N LEU A 5 21.71 11.97 -2.30
CA LEU A 5 21.08 10.89 -1.51
C LEU A 5 21.72 10.75 -0.12
N GLU A 6 22.41 11.78 0.34
CA GLU A 6 22.77 11.95 1.75
C GLU A 6 21.98 13.12 2.32
N GLU A 7 20.80 12.84 2.86
CA GLU A 7 20.44 13.26 4.21
C GLU A 7 19.06 12.72 4.60
N SER A 8 18.88 12.52 5.91
CA SER A 8 17.61 12.22 6.57
C SER A 8 17.30 10.75 6.86
N CYS A 9 18.26 10.04 7.47
CA CYS A 9 17.98 9.01 8.47
C CYS A 9 18.83 9.26 9.73
N LYS A 10 18.46 10.24 10.56
CA LYS A 10 19.02 10.43 11.93
C LYS A 10 18.61 9.32 12.91
N SER A 11 18.20 8.15 12.42
CA SER A 11 18.01 6.93 13.19
C SER A 11 18.35 5.71 12.32
N SER A 12 19.61 5.65 11.88
CA SER A 12 20.15 4.58 11.02
C SER A 12 20.37 3.25 11.76
N ALA A 13 20.02 3.16 13.04
CA ALA A 13 20.10 1.93 13.82
C ALA A 13 18.85 1.05 13.59
N GLY A 14 18.72 0.41 12.41
CA GLY A 14 17.74 -0.68 12.28
C GLY A 14 17.24 -1.05 10.89
N MET A 15 17.46 -0.24 9.86
CA MET A 15 17.08 -0.63 8.49
C MET A 15 18.09 -1.61 7.93
N LYS A 16 17.73 -2.90 7.96
CA LYS A 16 18.51 -3.96 7.29
C LYS A 16 17.80 -4.31 5.99
N VAL A 17 18.47 -4.08 4.87
CA VAL A 17 18.07 -4.61 3.57
C VAL A 17 18.65 -6.01 3.47
N ALA A 18 17.78 -7.01 3.33
CA ALA A 18 18.19 -8.38 3.11
C ALA A 18 18.64 -8.57 1.64
N ALA A 19 19.43 -9.61 1.37
CA ALA A 19 20.03 -9.87 0.05
C ALA A 19 18.99 -10.10 -1.07
N ASP A 20 17.74 -10.40 -0.70
CA ASP A 20 16.58 -10.54 -1.57
C ASP A 20 15.88 -9.20 -1.88
N GLY A 21 16.43 -8.07 -1.43
CA GLY A 21 15.83 -6.75 -1.58
C GLY A 21 14.74 -6.45 -0.54
N THR A 22 14.49 -7.34 0.43
CA THR A 22 13.49 -7.12 1.47
C THR A 22 14.01 -6.11 2.50
N ILE A 23 13.23 -5.06 2.75
CA ILE A 23 13.55 -4.05 3.77
C ILE A 23 12.85 -4.40 5.08
N ARG A 24 13.62 -4.55 6.16
CA ARG A 24 13.06 -4.67 7.52
C ARG A 24 13.08 -3.30 8.20
N LEU A 25 11.90 -2.82 8.57
CA LEU A 25 11.73 -1.53 9.24
C LEU A 25 11.65 -1.73 10.78
N PRO A 26 12.35 -0.90 11.58
CA PRO A 26 12.19 -0.91 13.03
C PRO A 26 10.80 -0.42 13.45
N ALA A 27 10.34 -0.85 14.63
CA ALA A 27 9.11 -0.33 15.22
C ALA A 27 9.27 1.18 15.46
N GLY A 28 8.41 1.99 14.83
CA GLY A 28 8.50 3.47 14.88
C GLY A 28 9.16 4.13 13.67
N CYS A 29 9.41 3.41 12.57
CA CYS A 29 10.00 3.99 11.37
C CYS A 29 9.10 5.07 10.72
N GLU A 30 9.60 6.31 10.64
CA GLU A 30 8.92 7.46 10.02
C GLU A 30 8.82 7.40 8.49
N LEU A 31 9.50 6.43 7.85
CA LEU A 31 9.55 6.30 6.39
C LEU A 31 8.15 6.20 5.78
N LEU A 32 7.26 5.43 6.40
CA LEU A 32 5.88 5.25 5.91
C LEU A 32 5.09 6.57 5.98
N THR A 33 5.33 7.38 7.02
CA THR A 33 4.73 8.71 7.17
C THR A 33 5.23 9.66 6.08
N LYS A 34 6.55 9.67 5.81
CA LYS A 34 7.15 10.49 4.74
C LYS A 34 6.68 10.07 3.36
N LEU A 35 6.56 8.77 3.09
CA LEU A 35 6.04 8.24 1.82
C LEU A 35 4.59 8.69 1.56
N TYR A 36 3.76 8.69 2.60
CA TYR A 36 2.41 9.20 2.51
C TYR A 36 2.40 10.72 2.27
N ALA A 37 3.21 11.49 3.00
CA ALA A 37 3.26 12.95 2.86
C ALA A 37 3.76 13.41 1.49
N ASN A 38 4.79 12.75 0.95
CA ASN A 38 5.44 13.18 -0.29
C ASN A 38 4.76 12.65 -1.57
N HIS A 39 4.17 11.45 -1.50
CA HIS A 39 3.63 10.79 -2.69
C HIS A 39 2.14 10.45 -2.57
N GLY A 40 1.49 10.75 -1.44
CA GLY A 40 0.11 10.35 -1.17
C GLY A 40 -0.06 8.83 -0.98
N VAL A 41 1.02 8.05 -0.96
CA VAL A 41 0.96 6.59 -0.94
C VAL A 41 0.85 6.10 0.50
N ARG A 42 -0.33 5.56 0.86
CA ARG A 42 -0.57 4.96 2.17
C ARG A 42 -0.25 3.46 2.15
N ILE A 43 0.92 3.10 2.64
CA ILE A 43 1.34 1.69 2.75
C ILE A 43 0.81 1.10 4.07
N ARG A 44 0.10 -0.02 3.97
CA ARG A 44 -0.34 -0.81 5.13
C ARG A 44 0.55 -2.04 5.26
N MET A 45 1.16 -2.23 6.42
CA MET A 45 1.89 -3.46 6.72
C MET A 45 0.91 -4.62 6.88
N VAL A 46 1.11 -5.69 6.12
CA VAL A 46 0.34 -6.93 6.25
C VAL A 46 1.07 -7.83 7.25
N ARG A 47 0.43 -8.17 8.38
CA ARG A 47 1.03 -9.08 9.37
C ARG A 47 1.03 -10.51 8.84
N ARG A 48 2.19 -11.19 8.85
CA ARG A 48 2.41 -12.66 8.75
C ARG A 48 1.49 -13.49 7.83
N GLN A 49 0.93 -12.89 6.80
CA GLN A 49 0.22 -13.61 5.74
C GLN A 49 1.15 -13.70 4.52
N LYS A 50 0.94 -14.73 3.70
CA LYS A 50 1.65 -14.87 2.42
C LYS A 50 1.45 -13.58 1.63
N ILE A 51 2.56 -12.89 1.32
CA ILE A 51 2.50 -11.64 0.57
C ILE A 51 1.86 -11.96 -0.79
N PRO A 52 0.71 -11.35 -1.12
CA PRO A 52 0.05 -11.62 -2.38
C PRO A 52 0.95 -11.16 -3.53
N THR A 53 0.97 -11.94 -4.60
CA THR A 53 1.69 -11.54 -5.82
C THR A 53 0.98 -10.36 -6.49
N VAL A 54 1.70 -9.63 -7.35
CA VAL A 54 1.10 -8.54 -8.15
C VAL A 54 -0.13 -9.02 -8.91
N ARG A 55 -0.07 -10.22 -9.50
CA ARG A 55 -1.22 -10.83 -10.19
C ARG A 55 -2.42 -11.02 -9.25
N GLN A 56 -2.19 -11.54 -8.05
CA GLN A 56 -3.27 -11.73 -7.07
C GLN A 56 -3.89 -10.40 -6.63
N LEU A 57 -3.09 -9.34 -6.52
CA LEU A 57 -3.59 -8.00 -6.21
C LEU A 57 -4.44 -7.44 -7.36
N ILE A 58 -4.02 -7.63 -8.62
CA ILE A 58 -4.81 -7.25 -9.80
C ILE A 58 -6.15 -7.98 -9.82
N ASP A 59 -6.12 -9.31 -9.62
CA ASP A 59 -7.33 -10.13 -9.62
C ASP A 59 -8.30 -9.72 -8.49
N GLN A 60 -7.78 -9.36 -7.31
CA GLN A 60 -8.60 -8.87 -6.20
C GLN A 60 -9.21 -7.49 -6.49
N LEU A 61 -8.44 -6.60 -7.12
CA LEU A 61 -8.92 -5.28 -7.50
C LEU A 61 -10.05 -5.40 -8.53
N SER A 62 -9.86 -6.23 -9.57
CA SER A 62 -10.87 -6.48 -10.60
C SER A 62 -12.19 -6.94 -9.98
N ARG A 63 -12.15 -7.96 -9.12
CA ARG A 63 -13.36 -8.48 -8.47
C ARG A 63 -14.07 -7.44 -7.61
N LYS A 64 -13.33 -6.63 -6.86
CA LYS A 64 -13.92 -5.56 -6.05
C LYS A 64 -14.58 -4.49 -6.91
N HIS A 65 -13.97 -4.16 -8.05
CA HIS A 65 -14.52 -3.20 -8.99
C HIS A 65 -15.80 -3.72 -9.63
N ASP A 66 -15.82 -4.99 -10.06
CA ASP A 66 -17.01 -5.62 -10.63
C ASP A 66 -18.17 -5.66 -9.62
N GLN A 67 -17.87 -5.97 -8.35
CA GLN A 67 -18.86 -5.92 -7.28
C GLN A 67 -19.41 -4.51 -7.06
N MET A 68 -18.54 -3.49 -7.04
CA MET A 68 -18.96 -2.09 -6.87
C MET A 68 -19.88 -1.65 -8.01
N LEU A 69 -19.58 -2.04 -9.27
CA LEU A 69 -20.45 -1.77 -10.41
C LEU A 69 -21.81 -2.48 -10.28
N ALA A 70 -21.82 -3.72 -9.80
CA ALA A 70 -23.05 -4.45 -9.55
C ALA A 70 -23.91 -3.76 -8.47
N ASP A 71 -23.29 -3.33 -7.37
CA ASP A 71 -23.97 -2.62 -6.28
C ASP A 71 -24.54 -1.26 -6.75
N GLU A 72 -23.79 -0.52 -7.58
CA GLU A 72 -24.26 0.75 -8.16
C GLU A 72 -25.45 0.55 -9.11
N LEU A 73 -25.43 -0.51 -9.92
CA LEU A 73 -26.54 -0.87 -10.79
C LEU A 73 -27.77 -1.27 -9.96
N GLU A 74 -27.60 -2.13 -8.96
CA GLU A 74 -28.70 -2.54 -8.07
C GLU A 74 -29.31 -1.34 -7.33
N ALA A 75 -28.48 -0.39 -6.86
CA ALA A 75 -28.94 0.83 -6.20
C ALA A 75 -29.77 1.73 -7.13
N ARG A 76 -29.49 1.74 -8.44
CA ARG A 76 -30.28 2.49 -9.45
C ARG A 76 -31.59 1.79 -9.81
N PHE A 77 -31.62 0.46 -9.78
CA PHE A 77 -32.80 -0.33 -10.14
C PHE A 77 -33.69 -0.71 -8.95
N ARG A 78 -33.30 -0.43 -7.70
CA ARG A 78 -34.21 -0.52 -6.56
C ARG A 78 -35.38 0.44 -6.79
N PRO A 79 -36.62 -0.06 -7.00
CA PRO A 79 -37.76 0.81 -7.06
C PRO A 79 -37.85 1.52 -5.71
N ARG A 80 -37.88 2.85 -5.73
CA ARG A 80 -38.33 3.62 -4.58
C ARG A 80 -39.80 3.25 -4.37
N SER A 81 -40.05 2.16 -3.65
CA SER A 81 -41.37 1.80 -3.15
C SER A 81 -41.81 2.96 -2.26
N ARG A 82 -42.75 3.76 -2.79
CA ARG A 82 -43.51 4.76 -2.05
C ARG A 82 -44.78 4.10 -1.54
#